data_AF-A0A486KV74-F1
#
_entry.id   AF-A0A486KV74-F1
#
_cell.length_a   1.000
_cell.length_b   1.000
_cell.length_c   1.000
_cell.angle_alpha   90.00
_cell.angle_beta   90.00
_cell.angle_gamma   90.00
#
_symmetry.space_group_name_H-M   'P 1'
#
loop_
_entity.id
_entity.type
_entity.pdbx_description
1 polymer ?
#
loop_
_entity_poly.entity_id
_entity_poly.type
_entity_poly.pdbx_seq_one_letter_code
_entity_poly.pdbx_strand_id
1 'polypeptide(L)'
;MSVLFPPRLAPGDVIGVTAPSSGVPEHLHPRLELAIKNLKKRGYQVREGRCLRSQHKNKSATKFSRVEELMSYLTDPDIKAVMPPWGGDLAMELLDLIDFDLLSRSKPKWFVGFSDLSTLHFPLMTISGWATLHGPNLMDLGAQKLDATTQAVWEILESNRGTVIKQYSSTAFQADEN
;
A
#
# COMPACT_ATOMS: atom_id res chain seq x y z
N MET A 1 18.26 -11.46 11.38
CA MET A 1 17.34 -11.80 10.28
C MET A 1 17.80 -11.09 9.01
N SER A 2 17.82 -11.76 7.86
CA SER A 2 18.16 -11.12 6.58
C SER A 2 16.92 -10.48 5.97
N VAL A 3 17.04 -9.25 5.47
CA VAL A 3 15.93 -8.54 4.81
C VAL A 3 15.69 -9.13 3.41
N LEU A 4 14.45 -9.52 3.16
CA LEU A 4 13.95 -10.05 1.91
C LEU A 4 13.28 -8.93 1.11
N PHE A 5 13.90 -8.56 -0.02
CA PHE A 5 13.35 -7.55 -0.91
C PHE A 5 12.32 -8.19 -1.86
N PRO A 6 11.12 -7.61 -2.01
CA PRO A 6 10.19 -8.00 -3.06
C PRO A 6 10.82 -7.88 -4.46
N PRO A 7 10.39 -8.72 -5.43
CA PRO A 7 10.74 -8.52 -6.82
C PRO A 7 10.27 -7.15 -7.34
N ARG A 8 10.93 -6.63 -8.38
CA ARG A 8 10.45 -5.43 -9.09
C ARG A 8 9.07 -5.70 -9.69
N LEU A 9 8.25 -4.65 -9.74
CA LEU A 9 6.99 -4.64 -10.47
C LEU A 9 7.25 -4.47 -11.98
N ALA A 10 6.39 -5.09 -12.77
CA ALA A 10 6.36 -4.97 -14.23
C ALA A 10 4.90 -4.86 -14.73
N PRO A 11 4.67 -4.28 -15.93
CA PRO A 11 3.36 -4.30 -16.55
C PRO A 11 2.78 -5.72 -16.61
N GLY A 12 1.49 -5.84 -16.30
CA GLY A 12 0.78 -7.11 -16.15
C GLY A 12 0.65 -7.58 -14.70
N ASP A 13 1.52 -7.12 -13.78
CA ASP A 13 1.45 -7.48 -12.37
C ASP A 13 0.17 -6.98 -11.70
N VAL A 14 -0.30 -7.72 -10.69
CA VAL A 14 -1.50 -7.41 -9.92
C VAL A 14 -1.14 -6.60 -8.67
N ILE A 15 -1.78 -5.44 -8.52
CA ILE A 15 -1.76 -4.62 -7.31
C ILE A 15 -3.08 -4.83 -6.56
N GLY A 16 -2.98 -5.31 -5.33
CA GLY A 16 -4.10 -5.42 -4.39
C GLY A 16 -4.34 -4.08 -3.70
N VAL A 17 -5.59 -3.64 -3.69
CA VAL A 17 -6.02 -2.40 -3.01
C VAL A 17 -7.04 -2.76 -1.94
N THR A 18 -6.61 -2.77 -0.69
CA THR A 18 -7.44 -3.00 0.51
C THR A 18 -7.19 -1.90 1.53
N ALA A 19 -8.11 -1.68 2.47
CA ALA A 19 -8.00 -0.66 3.50
C ALA A 19 -7.83 -1.31 4.88
N PRO A 20 -6.60 -1.55 5.37
CA PRO A 20 -6.38 -2.14 6.68
C PRO A 20 -6.58 -1.15 7.84
N SER A 21 -6.74 0.15 7.55
CA SER A 21 -7.06 1.19 8.53
C SER A 21 -8.36 1.92 8.14
N SER A 22 -8.31 3.20 7.76
CA SER A 22 -9.45 3.93 7.21
C SER A 22 -9.74 3.50 5.77
N GLY A 23 -11.02 3.36 5.43
CA GLY A 23 -11.45 3.13 4.07
C GLY A 23 -11.71 4.45 3.36
N VAL A 24 -12.29 4.37 2.15
CA VAL A 24 -12.57 5.54 1.31
C VAL A 24 -14.05 5.93 1.45
N PRO A 25 -14.38 7.08 2.06
CA PRO A 25 -15.73 7.63 2.06
C PRO A 25 -16.27 7.85 0.65
N GLU A 26 -17.59 7.73 0.47
CA GLU A 26 -18.25 7.81 -0.83
C GLU A 26 -17.89 9.07 -1.63
N HIS A 27 -17.84 10.23 -0.99
CA HIS A 27 -17.49 11.49 -1.65
C HIS A 27 -16.04 11.54 -2.20
N LEU A 28 -15.16 10.62 -1.78
CA LEU A 28 -13.78 10.49 -2.27
C LEU A 28 -13.60 9.32 -3.24
N HIS A 29 -14.65 8.54 -3.55
CA HIS A 29 -14.59 7.49 -4.56
C HIS A 29 -14.11 8.00 -5.94
N PRO A 30 -14.50 9.20 -6.42
CA PRO A 30 -13.95 9.74 -7.67
C PRO A 30 -12.42 9.86 -7.69
N ARG A 31 -11.80 10.20 -6.54
CA ARG A 31 -10.34 10.25 -6.40
C ARG A 31 -9.72 8.85 -6.40
N LEU A 32 -10.37 7.88 -5.78
CA LEU A 32 -9.97 6.47 -5.83
C LEU A 32 -9.99 5.93 -7.28
N GLU A 33 -11.04 6.24 -8.04
CA GLU A 33 -11.13 5.85 -9.46
C GLU A 33 -9.97 6.41 -10.29
N LEU A 34 -9.57 7.67 -10.04
CA LEU A 34 -8.43 8.27 -10.71
C LEU A 34 -7.12 7.55 -10.36
N ALA A 35 -6.90 7.21 -9.09
CA ALA A 35 -5.73 6.44 -8.67
C ALA A 35 -5.69 5.05 -9.32
N ILE A 36 -6.81 4.31 -9.30
CA ILE A 36 -6.93 2.99 -9.95
C ILE A 36 -6.71 3.10 -11.45
N LYS A 37 -7.28 4.12 -12.10
CA LYS A 37 -7.09 4.38 -13.53
C LYS A 37 -5.63 4.66 -13.86
N ASN A 38 -4.91 5.39 -13.01
CA ASN A 38 -3.50 5.67 -13.20
C ASN A 38 -2.64 4.40 -13.08
N LEU A 39 -2.94 3.51 -12.13
CA LEU A 39 -2.29 2.19 -12.06
C LEU A 39 -2.53 1.37 -13.34
N LYS A 40 -3.78 1.30 -13.80
CA LYS A 40 -4.14 0.59 -15.03
C LYS A 40 -3.44 1.18 -16.27
N LYS A 41 -3.37 2.51 -16.38
CA LYS A 41 -2.66 3.20 -17.46
C LYS A 41 -1.16 2.89 -17.46
N ARG A 42 -0.57 2.63 -16.28
CA ARG A 42 0.83 2.21 -16.14
C ARG A 42 1.06 0.73 -16.49
N GLY A 43 -0.01 -0.01 -16.78
CA GLY A 43 0.03 -1.40 -17.22
C GLY A 43 -0.27 -2.42 -16.12
N TYR A 44 -0.64 -2.00 -14.92
CA TYR A 44 -0.96 -2.90 -13.81
C TYR A 44 -2.41 -3.38 -13.85
N GLN A 45 -2.63 -4.59 -13.35
CA GLN A 45 -3.96 -5.06 -12.99
C GLN A 45 -4.26 -4.62 -11.55
N VAL A 46 -5.51 -4.28 -11.25
CA VAL A 46 -5.91 -3.82 -9.92
C VAL A 46 -6.98 -4.75 -9.37
N ARG A 47 -6.76 -5.27 -8.15
CA ARG A 47 -7.74 -6.07 -7.41
C ARG A 47 -8.19 -5.32 -6.16
N GLU A 48 -9.42 -4.83 -6.21
CA GLU A 48 -10.03 -4.11 -5.08
C GLU A 48 -10.57 -5.06 -4.03
N GLY A 49 -10.31 -4.73 -2.76
CA GLY A 49 -10.85 -5.43 -1.61
C GLY A 49 -12.23 -4.92 -1.23
N ARG A 50 -13.01 -5.76 -0.56
CA ARG A 50 -14.35 -5.44 -0.06
C ARG A 50 -14.29 -4.42 1.06
N CYS A 51 -13.20 -4.35 1.82
CA CYS A 51 -13.04 -3.38 2.90
C CYS A 51 -12.69 -1.96 2.38
N LEU A 52 -12.39 -1.79 1.09
CA LEU A 52 -11.83 -0.55 0.56
C LEU A 52 -12.78 0.66 0.62
N ARG A 53 -14.04 0.46 0.21
CA ARG A 53 -14.98 1.55 -0.15
C ARG A 53 -15.97 1.92 0.96
N SER A 54 -15.79 1.37 2.15
CA SER A 54 -16.60 1.66 3.32
C SER A 54 -15.81 2.49 4.33
N GLN A 55 -16.49 3.36 5.07
CA GLN A 55 -15.92 4.10 6.19
C GLN A 55 -16.97 4.21 7.29
N HIS A 56 -16.65 3.74 8.49
CA HIS A 56 -17.54 3.85 9.64
C HIS A 56 -16.71 4.00 10.93
N LYS A 57 -16.88 5.10 11.66
CA LYS A 57 -16.18 5.39 12.93
C LYS A 57 -14.66 5.16 12.83
N ASN A 58 -14.01 5.85 11.90
CA ASN A 58 -12.55 5.86 11.68
C ASN A 58 -11.93 4.52 11.22
N LYS A 59 -12.74 3.59 10.70
CA LYS A 59 -12.26 2.34 10.11
C LYS A 59 -13.02 1.96 8.85
N SER A 60 -12.33 1.21 8.00
CA SER A 60 -12.88 0.74 6.74
C SER A 60 -13.94 -0.34 6.94
N ALA A 61 -13.68 -1.30 7.84
CA ALA A 61 -14.54 -2.42 8.16
C ALA A 61 -14.23 -2.95 9.57
N THR A 62 -14.88 -4.03 9.97
CA THR A 62 -14.56 -4.71 11.25
C THR A 62 -13.09 -5.14 11.27
N LYS A 63 -12.48 -5.25 12.47
CA LYS A 63 -11.08 -5.68 12.59
C LYS A 63 -10.84 -7.05 11.93
N PHE A 64 -11.78 -7.98 12.06
CA PHE A 64 -11.70 -9.32 11.49
C PHE A 64 -11.77 -9.28 9.95
N SER A 65 -12.68 -8.50 9.37
CA SER A 65 -12.76 -8.36 7.92
C SER A 65 -11.49 -7.72 7.33
N ARG A 66 -10.94 -6.70 8.01
CA ARG A 66 -9.70 -6.03 7.57
C ARG A 66 -8.49 -6.96 7.61
N VAL A 67 -8.30 -7.72 8.69
CA VAL A 67 -7.16 -8.65 8.78
C VAL A 67 -7.31 -9.84 7.84
N GLU A 68 -8.50 -10.40 7.69
CA GLU A 68 -8.77 -11.50 6.76
C GLU A 68 -8.43 -11.08 5.33
N GLU A 69 -8.92 -9.91 4.90
CA GLU A 69 -8.65 -9.38 3.57
C GLU A 69 -7.17 -9.02 3.37
N LEU A 70 -6.55 -8.34 4.35
CA LEU A 70 -5.13 -8.01 4.30
C LEU A 70 -4.26 -9.27 4.20
N MET A 71 -4.49 -10.27 5.06
CA MET A 71 -3.76 -11.53 5.02
C MET A 71 -3.95 -12.24 3.69
N SER A 72 -5.18 -12.31 3.18
CA SER A 72 -5.44 -12.92 1.87
C SER A 72 -4.61 -12.26 0.78
N TYR A 73 -4.47 -10.93 0.79
CA TYR A 73 -3.70 -10.19 -0.21
C TYR A 73 -2.19 -10.36 -0.03
N LEU A 74 -1.73 -10.41 1.23
CA LEU A 74 -0.32 -10.63 1.55
C LEU A 74 0.12 -12.07 1.24
N THR A 75 -0.76 -13.06 1.27
CA THR A 75 -0.43 -14.46 0.98
C THR A 75 -0.74 -14.90 -0.46
N ASP A 76 -1.55 -14.14 -1.20
CA ASP A 76 -1.93 -14.51 -2.57
C ASP A 76 -0.73 -14.45 -3.55
N PRO A 77 -0.36 -15.52 -4.25
CA PRO A 77 0.81 -15.53 -5.13
C PRO A 77 0.68 -14.62 -6.37
N ASP A 78 -0.53 -14.24 -6.78
CA ASP A 78 -0.79 -13.37 -7.94
C ASP A 78 -0.56 -11.90 -7.63
N ILE A 79 -0.84 -11.46 -6.40
CA ILE A 79 -0.66 -10.08 -5.96
C ILE A 79 0.83 -9.80 -5.72
N LYS A 80 1.40 -8.82 -6.42
CA LYS A 80 2.82 -8.41 -6.31
C LYS A 80 3.05 -7.18 -5.44
N ALA A 81 2.00 -6.39 -5.22
CA ALA A 81 2.02 -5.28 -4.29
C ALA A 81 0.65 -5.10 -3.63
N VAL A 82 0.64 -4.67 -2.38
CA VAL A 82 -0.53 -4.19 -1.66
C VAL A 82 -0.36 -2.69 -1.42
N MET A 83 -1.29 -1.90 -1.96
CA MET A 83 -1.27 -0.44 -1.89
C MET A 83 -2.59 0.07 -1.31
N PRO A 84 -2.68 0.25 0.03
CA PRO A 84 -3.86 0.83 0.65
C PRO A 84 -4.15 2.27 0.18
N PRO A 85 -5.41 2.72 0.26
CA PRO A 85 -5.79 4.09 -0.11
C PRO A 85 -5.02 5.13 0.70
N TRP A 86 -4.85 4.89 2.00
CA TRP A 86 -4.14 5.69 2.99
C TRP A 86 -4.05 4.96 4.34
N GLY A 87 -3.46 5.62 5.35
CA GLY A 87 -3.51 5.21 6.76
C GLY A 87 -4.85 5.47 7.45
N GLY A 88 -4.82 5.86 8.71
CA GLY A 88 -5.98 6.05 9.58
C GLY A 88 -5.51 6.05 11.03
N ASP A 89 -6.27 5.44 11.95
CA ASP A 89 -5.90 5.39 13.37
C ASP A 89 -5.92 3.96 13.97
N LEU A 90 -6.42 2.98 13.22
CA LEU A 90 -6.85 1.69 13.76
C LEU A 90 -6.17 0.48 13.11
N ALA A 91 -5.04 0.65 12.42
CA ALA A 91 -4.24 -0.49 11.95
C ALA A 91 -3.69 -1.33 13.13
N MET A 92 -3.46 -0.72 14.29
CA MET A 92 -2.96 -1.39 15.48
C MET A 92 -3.88 -2.52 15.98
N GLU A 93 -5.19 -2.42 15.75
CA GLU A 93 -6.16 -3.46 16.11
C GLU A 93 -5.97 -4.78 15.34
N LEU A 94 -5.11 -4.80 14.31
CA LEU A 94 -4.88 -5.97 13.46
C LEU A 94 -3.66 -6.78 13.91
N LEU A 95 -2.76 -6.20 14.70
CA LEU A 95 -1.43 -6.78 14.94
C LEU A 95 -1.48 -8.14 15.66
N ASP A 96 -2.43 -8.33 16.57
CA ASP A 96 -2.64 -9.60 17.28
C ASP A 96 -3.28 -10.69 16.42
N LEU A 97 -3.80 -10.32 15.24
CA LEU A 97 -4.49 -11.23 14.33
C LEU A 97 -3.67 -11.56 13.07
N ILE A 98 -2.57 -10.86 12.81
CA ILE A 98 -1.70 -11.11 11.66
C ILE A 98 -0.76 -12.27 11.97
N ASP A 99 -0.75 -13.28 11.08
CA ASP A 99 0.19 -14.39 11.15
C ASP A 99 1.55 -14.00 10.53
N PHE A 100 2.38 -13.32 11.31
CA PHE A 100 3.71 -12.88 10.86
C PHE A 100 4.67 -14.04 10.61
N ASP A 101 4.49 -15.20 11.25
CA ASP A 101 5.31 -16.40 11.02
C ASP A 101 5.01 -16.97 9.62
N LEU A 102 3.74 -17.06 9.23
CA LEU A 102 3.35 -17.41 7.87
C LEU A 102 3.94 -16.43 6.84
N LEU A 103 3.87 -15.12 7.11
CA LEU A 103 4.45 -14.11 6.23
C LEU A 103 5.98 -14.25 6.13
N SER A 104 6.67 -14.59 7.21
CA SER A 104 8.13 -14.80 7.22
C SER A 104 8.59 -15.94 6.31
N ARG A 105 7.71 -16.92 6.06
CA ARG A 105 7.94 -18.08 5.18
C ARG A 105 7.37 -17.89 3.79
N SER A 106 6.60 -16.82 3.58
CA SER A 106 5.96 -16.50 2.31
C SER A 106 6.87 -15.64 1.43
N LYS A 107 6.59 -15.64 0.11
CA LYS A 107 7.35 -14.80 -0.83
C LYS A 107 7.08 -13.32 -0.54
N PRO A 108 8.11 -12.47 -0.34
CA PRO A 108 7.91 -11.05 -0.07
C PRO A 108 7.25 -10.35 -1.24
N LYS A 109 6.37 -9.41 -0.93
CA LYS A 109 5.73 -8.50 -1.89
C LYS A 109 5.74 -7.08 -1.36
N TRP A 110 5.57 -6.10 -2.24
CA TRP A 110 5.57 -4.70 -1.82
C TRP A 110 4.34 -4.40 -0.96
N PHE A 111 4.55 -3.81 0.21
CA PHE A 111 3.54 -3.11 0.97
C PHE A 111 3.91 -1.62 0.96
N VAL A 112 3.02 -0.76 0.49
CA VAL A 112 3.33 0.64 0.15
C VAL A 112 2.37 1.60 0.85
N GLY A 113 2.91 2.67 1.42
CA GLY A 113 2.12 3.77 1.99
C GLY A 113 2.81 4.38 3.21
N PHE A 114 2.16 5.30 3.91
CA PHE A 114 2.72 6.01 5.07
C PHE A 114 1.68 6.23 6.19
N SER A 115 2.07 7.00 7.22
CA SER A 115 1.25 7.33 8.39
C SER A 115 0.94 6.08 9.21
N ASP A 116 -0.30 5.81 9.60
CA ASP A 116 -0.69 4.64 10.40
C ASP A 116 -0.37 3.29 9.73
N LEU A 117 -0.12 3.25 8.41
CA LEU A 117 0.43 2.06 7.77
C LEU A 117 1.83 1.69 8.30
N SER A 118 2.53 2.62 8.96
CA SER A 118 3.78 2.37 9.70
C SER A 118 3.62 1.29 10.76
N THR A 119 2.42 1.21 11.35
CA THR A 119 2.03 0.16 12.30
C THR A 119 2.16 -1.24 11.68
N LEU A 120 1.97 -1.37 10.37
CA LEU A 120 2.12 -2.62 9.62
C LEU A 120 3.51 -2.77 9.00
N HIS A 121 4.11 -1.67 8.51
CA HIS A 121 5.47 -1.67 7.95
C HIS A 121 6.49 -2.22 8.95
N PHE A 122 6.43 -1.77 10.19
CA PHE A 122 7.40 -2.12 11.22
C PHE A 122 7.47 -3.65 11.50
N PRO A 123 6.36 -4.35 11.82
CA PRO A 123 6.40 -5.79 12.05
C PRO A 123 6.60 -6.62 10.77
N LEU A 124 6.11 -6.18 9.60
CA LEU A 124 6.43 -6.84 8.32
C LEU A 124 7.95 -6.91 8.09
N MET A 125 8.66 -5.83 8.40
CA MET A 125 10.11 -5.77 8.28
C MET A 125 10.83 -6.51 9.41
N THR A 126 10.45 -6.27 10.66
CA THR A 126 11.21 -6.75 11.83
C THR A 126 10.91 -8.19 12.23
N ILE A 127 9.71 -8.69 11.90
CA ILE A 127 9.26 -10.05 12.23
C ILE A 127 9.23 -10.93 10.98
N SER A 128 8.63 -10.46 9.88
CA SER A 128 8.56 -11.25 8.64
C SER A 128 9.79 -11.10 7.75
N GLY A 129 10.67 -10.13 8.03
CA GLY A 129 11.87 -9.87 7.23
C GLY A 129 11.58 -9.24 5.88
N TRP A 130 10.37 -8.73 5.62
CA TRP A 130 10.00 -8.16 4.33
C TRP A 130 10.41 -6.70 4.23
N ALA A 131 11.19 -6.35 3.20
CA ALA A 131 11.35 -4.93 2.86
C ALA A 131 10.00 -4.37 2.41
N THR A 132 9.62 -3.23 2.99
CA THR A 132 8.43 -2.47 2.60
C THR A 132 8.80 -1.10 2.07
N LEU A 133 7.83 -0.36 1.51
CA LEU A 133 8.06 0.98 1.00
C LEU A 133 7.20 1.99 1.77
N HIS A 134 7.83 2.68 2.71
CA HIS A 134 7.23 3.84 3.36
C HIS A 134 7.27 5.03 2.39
N GLY A 135 6.14 5.34 1.76
CA GLY A 135 6.05 6.27 0.63
C GLY A 135 4.62 6.74 0.38
N PRO A 136 4.31 7.34 -0.78
CA PRO A 136 2.97 7.86 -1.06
C PRO A 136 1.91 6.77 -0.95
N ASN A 137 0.74 7.13 -0.43
CA ASN A 137 -0.40 6.23 -0.42
C ASN A 137 -1.02 6.16 -1.83
N LEU A 138 -1.88 5.17 -2.08
CA LEU A 138 -2.53 5.06 -3.40
C LEU A 138 -3.28 6.34 -3.79
N MET A 139 -3.95 6.99 -2.84
CA MET A 139 -4.75 8.20 -3.12
C MET A 139 -3.90 9.39 -3.55
N ASP A 140 -2.61 9.43 -3.24
CA ASP A 140 -1.67 10.46 -3.70
C ASP A 140 -1.29 10.25 -5.17
N LEU A 141 -1.38 9.00 -5.65
CA LEU A 141 -1.11 8.61 -7.03
C LEU A 141 -2.29 8.88 -7.99
N GLY A 142 -3.41 9.39 -7.45
CA GLY A 142 -4.60 9.75 -8.21
C GLY A 142 -4.58 11.14 -8.84
N ALA A 143 -3.60 11.98 -8.55
CA ALA A 143 -3.53 13.32 -9.15
C ALA A 143 -3.29 13.24 -10.67
N GLN A 144 -3.81 14.23 -11.41
CA GLN A 144 -3.59 14.33 -12.86
C GLN A 144 -2.12 14.54 -13.21
N LYS A 145 -1.41 15.29 -12.37
CA LYS A 145 0.03 15.54 -12.45
C LYS A 145 0.64 15.25 -11.09
N LEU A 146 1.55 14.28 -11.05
CA LEU A 146 2.34 13.99 -9.86
C LEU A 146 3.56 14.91 -9.83
N ASP A 147 3.98 15.34 -8.65
CA ASP A 147 5.29 15.94 -8.48
C ASP A 147 6.39 14.87 -8.54
N ALA A 148 7.64 15.30 -8.69
CA ALA A 148 8.78 14.39 -8.84
C ALA A 148 8.97 13.45 -7.64
N THR A 149 8.67 13.92 -6.42
CA THR A 149 8.82 13.13 -5.18
C THR A 149 7.81 11.99 -5.15
N THR A 150 6.53 12.30 -5.42
CA THR A 150 5.47 11.30 -5.45
C THR A 150 5.68 10.31 -6.60
N GLN A 151 6.13 10.78 -7.77
CA GLN A 151 6.40 9.93 -8.93
C GLN A 151 7.60 8.97 -8.71
N ALA A 152 8.58 9.35 -7.88
CA ALA A 152 9.76 8.55 -7.60
C ALA A 152 9.45 7.18 -6.95
N VAL A 153 8.23 6.98 -6.42
CA VAL A 153 7.78 5.66 -5.94
C VAL A 153 7.96 4.58 -7.01
N TRP A 154 7.72 4.93 -8.28
CA TRP A 154 7.84 3.99 -9.38
C TRP A 154 9.29 3.66 -9.74
N GLU A 155 10.20 4.61 -9.56
CA GLU A 155 11.62 4.36 -9.72
C GLU A 155 12.09 3.30 -8.72
N ILE A 156 11.47 3.20 -7.55
CA ILE A 156 11.77 2.17 -6.55
C ILE A 156 11.09 0.85 -6.91
N LEU A 157 9.77 0.88 -7.12
CA LEU A 157 8.97 -0.33 -7.32
C LEU A 157 9.32 -1.09 -8.60
N GLU A 158 9.76 -0.39 -9.66
CA GLU A 158 10.05 -0.99 -10.99
C GLU A 158 11.53 -1.25 -11.22
N SER A 159 12.40 -0.87 -10.27
CA SER A 159 13.84 -1.04 -10.38
C SER A 159 14.31 -2.42 -9.94
N ASN A 160 15.42 -2.85 -10.55
CA ASN A 160 16.15 -4.02 -10.07
C ASN A 160 16.80 -3.75 -8.70
N ARG A 161 16.98 -4.82 -7.92
CA ARG A 161 17.75 -4.75 -6.67
C ARG A 161 19.16 -4.23 -6.95
N GLY A 162 19.62 -3.31 -6.10
CA GLY A 162 20.94 -2.68 -6.22
C GLY A 162 20.93 -1.36 -7.00
N THR A 163 19.82 -0.99 -7.64
CA THR A 163 19.66 0.36 -8.19
C THR A 163 19.73 1.39 -7.07
N VAL A 164 20.52 2.44 -7.28
CA VAL A 164 20.62 3.59 -6.38
C VAL A 164 19.70 4.70 -6.90
N ILE A 165 18.77 5.15 -6.06
CA ILE A 165 17.80 6.19 -6.40
C ILE A 165 18.07 7.37 -5.47
N LYS A 166 18.20 8.56 -6.06
CA LYS A 166 18.39 9.80 -5.31
C LYS A 166 17.05 10.55 -5.26
N GLN A 167 16.50 10.68 -4.07
CA GLN A 167 15.25 11.39 -3.85
C GLN A 167 15.49 12.86 -3.51
N TYR A 168 14.48 13.68 -3.80
CA TYR A 168 14.45 15.11 -3.50
C TYR A 168 13.13 15.44 -2.82
N SER A 169 13.12 16.43 -1.94
CA SER A 169 11.88 16.91 -1.34
C SER A 169 11.01 17.59 -2.40
N SER A 170 9.69 17.48 -2.23
CA SER A 170 8.75 18.21 -3.08
C SER A 170 8.93 19.71 -2.87
N THR A 171 8.82 20.47 -3.97
CA THR A 171 8.71 21.93 -3.90
C THR A 171 7.27 22.38 -3.64
N ALA A 172 6.30 21.46 -3.74
CA ALA A 172 4.92 21.68 -3.37
C ALA A 172 4.70 21.34 -1.90
N PHE A 173 3.79 22.07 -1.25
CA PHE A 173 3.33 21.82 0.10
C PHE A 173 1.81 21.88 0.13
N GLN A 174 1.21 21.20 1.10
CA GLN A 174 -0.21 21.32 1.36
C GLN A 174 -0.46 22.63 2.11
N ALA A 175 -1.23 23.54 1.51
CA ALA A 175 -1.53 24.83 2.12
C ALA A 175 -2.61 24.70 3.21
N ASP A 176 -3.59 23.81 3.00
CA ASP A 176 -4.72 23.57 3.90
C ASP A 176 -4.96 22.06 4.05
N GLU A 177 -5.30 21.61 5.26
CA GLU A 177 -5.78 20.24 5.50
C GLU A 177 -7.18 20.07 4.89
N ASN A 178 -7.42 18.94 4.21
CA ASN A 178 -8.72 18.63 3.58
C ASN A 178 -9.74 18.18 4.62
#